data_AF-A0A7K3UGL8-F1
#
_entry.id   AF-A0A7K3UGL8-F1
#
_cell.length_a   1.000
_cell.length_b   1.000
_cell.length_c   1.000
_cell.angle_alpha   90.00
_cell.angle_beta   90.00
_cell.angle_gamma   90.00
#
_symmetry.space_group_name_H-M   'P 1'
#
loop_
_entity.id
_entity.type
_entity.pdbx_description
1 polymer ?
#
loop_
_entity_poly.entity_id
_entity_poly.type
_entity_poly.pdbx_seq_one_letter_code
_entity_poly.pdbx_strand_id
1 'polypeptide(L)'
;MDGKFDSYDAEQRAMIDWLTGRSPDARHAIAEDLNFDFAEDVFEWILTQPDCDLATAASYFWRAGPLERLEHPDAFEEDILTLKRLVDRVNAGFYRRSEILYRGQELLDGEEVCSWTVEEAEDLREFARAHGASNLPWTLPEALVPPFGHRAAHILDEEDPLKSEELRKLFAGLGTGSEPIPASLMGADPPPRSMPQPAQQLAVGKRAAASSGSAFRPLYLYLTFVAAGWGLIYVFDAPRLAYPVMIICCLRFGRMTFGMVRAGMKRKAEYRAAR
;
A
#
# COMPACT_ATOMS: atom_id res chain seq x y z
N MET A 1 19.66 25.41 -11.14
CA MET A 1 19.51 24.01 -11.55
C MET A 1 18.02 23.77 -11.63
N ASP A 2 17.50 23.69 -12.85
CA ASP A 2 16.07 23.62 -13.11
C ASP A 2 15.63 22.17 -12.91
N GLY A 3 15.27 21.85 -11.67
CA GLY A 3 15.01 20.51 -11.16
C GLY A 3 13.72 19.90 -11.70
N LYS A 4 13.72 19.51 -12.97
CA LYS A 4 12.69 18.68 -13.57
C LYS A 4 13.37 17.40 -14.04
N PHE A 5 13.14 16.31 -13.34
CA PHE A 5 13.64 14.99 -13.74
C PHE A 5 12.79 14.52 -14.93
N ASP A 6 13.42 14.32 -16.09
CA ASP A 6 12.75 14.02 -17.36
C ASP A 6 12.74 12.50 -17.69
N SER A 7 13.20 11.62 -16.79
CA SER A 7 13.34 10.18 -17.03
C SER A 7 13.17 9.34 -15.76
N TYR A 8 12.28 8.34 -15.81
CA TYR A 8 11.98 7.36 -14.74
C TYR A 8 13.26 6.70 -14.17
N ASP A 9 14.18 6.28 -15.03
CA ASP A 9 15.44 5.69 -14.60
C ASP A 9 16.31 6.65 -13.79
N ALA A 10 16.25 7.96 -14.08
CA ALA A 10 17.02 8.96 -13.36
C ALA A 10 16.48 9.18 -11.94
N GLU A 11 15.16 9.09 -11.76
CA GLU A 11 14.50 9.24 -10.45
C GLU A 11 14.82 8.04 -9.54
N GLN A 12 14.72 6.82 -10.09
CA GLN A 12 15.10 5.60 -9.34
C GLN A 12 16.58 5.59 -8.98
N ARG A 13 17.47 5.97 -9.92
CA ARG A 13 18.91 6.12 -9.63
C ARG A 13 19.18 7.17 -8.56
N ALA A 14 18.52 8.32 -8.61
CA ALA A 14 18.69 9.36 -7.59
C ALA A 14 18.28 8.86 -6.19
N MET A 15 17.21 8.08 -6.09
CA MET A 15 16.81 7.46 -4.83
C MET A 15 17.82 6.41 -4.36
N ILE A 16 18.31 5.54 -5.25
CA ILE A 16 19.35 4.55 -4.92
C ILE A 16 20.64 5.24 -4.44
N ASP A 17 21.07 6.29 -5.13
CA ASP A 17 22.25 7.08 -4.77
C ASP A 17 22.06 7.71 -3.38
N TRP A 18 20.87 8.25 -3.09
CA TRP A 18 20.55 8.81 -1.78
C TRP A 18 20.54 7.76 -0.66
N LEU A 19 20.02 6.56 -0.93
CA LEU A 19 20.02 5.44 0.01
C LEU A 19 21.39 4.78 0.20
N THR A 20 22.33 5.03 -0.72
CA THR A 20 23.67 4.44 -0.65
C THR A 20 24.42 4.92 0.59
N GLY A 21 24.86 3.98 1.41
CA GLY A 21 25.53 4.26 2.69
C GLY A 21 24.59 4.55 3.86
N ARG A 22 23.27 4.55 3.65
CA ARG A 22 22.28 4.65 4.73
C ARG A 22 22.03 3.29 5.40
N SER A 23 21.58 3.36 6.65
CA SER A 23 21.37 2.18 7.50
C SER A 23 20.25 1.28 6.95
N PRO A 24 20.21 -0.01 7.34
CA PRO A 24 19.07 -0.89 7.06
C PRO A 24 17.73 -0.33 7.56
N ASP A 25 17.74 0.39 8.68
CA ASP A 25 16.55 1.01 9.27
C ASP A 25 16.01 2.14 8.39
N ALA A 26 16.90 3.00 7.88
CA ALA A 26 16.52 4.04 6.92
C ALA A 26 15.96 3.42 5.63
N ARG A 27 16.64 2.41 5.08
CA ARG A 27 16.16 1.69 3.90
C ARG A 27 14.80 1.03 4.12
N HIS A 28 14.57 0.45 5.31
CA HIS A 28 13.28 -0.11 5.68
C HIS A 28 12.19 0.97 5.71
N ALA A 29 12.41 2.06 6.45
CA ALA A 29 11.43 3.14 6.58
C ALA A 29 11.07 3.76 5.22
N ILE A 30 12.07 4.00 4.36
CA ILE A 30 11.83 4.53 3.02
C ILE A 30 11.05 3.53 2.17
N ALA A 31 11.35 2.23 2.25
CA ALA A 31 10.64 1.20 1.50
C ALA A 31 9.14 1.11 1.86
N GLU A 32 8.77 1.39 3.11
CA GLU A 32 7.36 1.45 3.54
C GLU A 32 6.56 2.53 2.79
N ASP A 33 7.18 3.68 2.54
CA ASP A 33 6.52 4.81 1.91
C ASP A 33 6.59 4.80 0.38
N LEU A 34 7.62 4.19 -0.21
CA LEU A 34 7.82 4.15 -1.65
C LEU A 34 6.59 3.63 -2.42
N ASN A 35 6.25 4.31 -3.52
CA ASN A 35 5.21 3.86 -4.44
C ASN A 35 5.66 2.56 -5.12
N PHE A 36 4.88 1.51 -4.89
CA PHE A 36 5.16 0.17 -5.39
C PHE A 36 5.27 0.10 -6.92
N ASP A 37 4.44 0.88 -7.62
CA ASP A 37 4.33 0.85 -9.08
C ASP A 37 5.46 1.61 -9.80
N PHE A 38 6.24 2.43 -9.09
CA PHE A 38 7.21 3.37 -9.67
C PHE A 38 8.63 3.26 -9.09
N ALA A 39 8.87 2.33 -8.17
CA ALA A 39 10.15 2.21 -7.48
C ALA A 39 10.72 0.78 -7.55
N GLU A 40 10.42 0.04 -8.62
CA GLU A 40 10.83 -1.37 -8.78
C GLU A 40 12.34 -1.59 -8.63
N ASP A 41 13.17 -0.79 -9.31
CA ASP A 41 14.63 -0.90 -9.23
C ASP A 41 15.14 -0.52 -7.84
N VAL A 42 14.48 0.44 -7.20
CA VAL A 42 14.81 0.83 -5.82
C VAL A 42 14.52 -0.33 -4.86
N PHE A 43 13.38 -1.02 -5.01
CA PHE A 43 13.06 -2.19 -4.21
C PHE A 43 14.04 -3.34 -4.45
N GLU A 44 14.30 -3.70 -5.70
CA GLU A 44 15.25 -4.78 -6.01
C GLU A 44 16.65 -4.43 -5.47
N TRP A 45 17.08 -3.17 -5.57
CA TRP A 45 18.33 -2.73 -4.95
C TRP A 45 18.30 -2.86 -3.42
N ILE A 46 17.26 -2.41 -2.72
CA ILE A 46 17.14 -2.53 -1.25
C ILE A 46 17.16 -4.02 -0.83
N LEU A 47 16.40 -4.86 -1.53
CA LEU A 47 16.22 -6.28 -1.21
C LEU A 47 17.49 -7.12 -1.46
N THR A 48 18.45 -6.59 -2.21
CA THR A 48 19.73 -7.25 -2.52
C THR A 48 20.88 -6.75 -1.64
N GLN A 49 20.64 -5.79 -0.75
CA GLN A 49 21.68 -5.34 0.18
C GLN A 49 22.01 -6.43 1.21
N PRO A 50 23.30 -6.65 1.52
CA PRO A 50 23.74 -7.76 2.37
C PRO A 50 23.31 -7.65 3.84
N ASP A 51 22.98 -6.44 4.29
CA ASP A 51 22.50 -6.10 5.62
C ASP A 51 20.98 -5.82 5.64
N CYS A 52 20.26 -6.15 4.56
CA CYS A 52 18.81 -6.00 4.47
C CYS A 52 18.12 -6.82 5.57
N ASP A 53 17.17 -6.19 6.27
CA ASP A 53 16.40 -6.82 7.33
C ASP A 53 15.28 -7.69 6.76
N LEU A 54 15.01 -8.81 7.41
CA LEU A 54 13.90 -9.70 7.09
C LEU A 54 12.55 -8.97 7.12
N ALA A 55 12.40 -7.95 7.99
CA ALA A 55 11.20 -7.12 8.03
C ALA A 55 10.95 -6.38 6.71
N THR A 56 12.00 -5.87 6.06
CA THR A 56 11.90 -5.19 4.77
C THR A 56 11.50 -6.18 3.66
N ALA A 57 12.09 -7.37 3.67
CA ALA A 57 11.72 -8.43 2.74
C ALA A 57 10.27 -8.89 2.94
N ALA A 58 9.82 -9.06 4.18
CA ALA A 58 8.44 -9.43 4.48
C ALA A 58 7.46 -8.33 4.06
N SER A 59 7.75 -7.06 4.36
CA SER A 59 6.91 -5.95 3.94
C SER A 59 6.71 -5.92 2.43
N TYR A 60 7.79 -6.04 1.65
CA TYR A 60 7.68 -6.12 0.19
C TYR A 60 6.87 -7.34 -0.26
N PHE A 61 7.17 -8.53 0.29
CA PHE A 61 6.49 -9.78 -0.08
C PHE A 61 4.98 -9.68 0.09
N TRP A 62 4.50 -9.20 1.25
CA TRP A 62 3.07 -9.09 1.52
C TRP A 62 2.42 -7.98 0.71
N ARG A 63 3.09 -6.82 0.56
CA ARG A 63 2.57 -5.70 -0.24
C ARG A 63 2.42 -6.03 -1.72
N ALA A 64 3.24 -6.93 -2.23
CA ALA A 64 3.15 -7.42 -3.61
C ALA A 64 1.89 -8.27 -3.89
N GLY A 65 1.14 -8.71 -2.86
CA GLY A 65 -0.03 -9.58 -3.06
C GLY A 65 0.35 -10.97 -3.59
N PRO A 66 1.12 -11.76 -2.82
CA PRO A 66 1.74 -13.00 -3.30
C PRO A 66 0.70 -14.06 -3.70
N LEU A 67 -0.46 -14.12 -3.05
CA LEU A 67 -1.53 -15.04 -3.45
C LEU A 67 -2.13 -14.64 -4.79
N GLU A 68 -2.42 -13.35 -4.99
CA GLU A 68 -2.97 -12.83 -6.26
C GLU A 68 -2.06 -13.17 -7.45
N ARG A 69 -0.73 -13.10 -7.25
CA ARG A 69 0.26 -13.47 -8.28
C ARG A 69 0.24 -14.96 -8.62
N LEU A 70 -0.07 -15.83 -7.64
CA LEU A 70 -0.23 -17.26 -7.87
C LEU A 70 -1.58 -17.61 -8.52
N GLU A 71 -2.65 -16.90 -8.18
CA GLU A 71 -3.99 -17.11 -8.76
C GLU A 71 -4.08 -16.63 -10.21
N HIS A 72 -3.30 -15.61 -10.59
CA HIS A 72 -3.36 -14.95 -11.89
C HIS A 72 -1.98 -14.78 -12.54
N PRO A 73 -1.25 -15.87 -12.82
CA PRO A 73 0.16 -15.78 -13.23
C PRO A 73 0.38 -15.02 -14.54
N ASP A 74 -0.54 -15.14 -15.50
CA ASP A 74 -0.42 -14.50 -16.83
C ASP A 74 -0.57 -12.96 -16.77
N ALA A 75 -1.10 -12.41 -15.67
CA ALA A 75 -1.31 -10.97 -15.52
C ALA A 75 -0.11 -10.25 -14.88
N PHE A 76 0.85 -10.99 -14.32
CA PHE A 76 1.88 -10.46 -13.43
C PHE A 76 3.26 -11.10 -13.66
N GLU A 77 3.62 -11.42 -14.90
CA GLU A 77 4.84 -12.19 -15.22
C GLU A 77 6.12 -11.59 -14.60
N GLU A 78 6.30 -10.27 -14.65
CA GLU A 78 7.47 -9.57 -14.08
C GLU A 78 7.46 -9.63 -12.53
N ASP A 79 6.34 -9.27 -11.89
CA ASP A 79 6.18 -9.36 -10.43
C ASP A 79 6.45 -10.78 -9.89
N ILE A 80 6.02 -11.80 -10.63
CA ILE A 80 6.23 -13.22 -10.28
C ILE A 80 7.73 -13.53 -10.25
N LEU A 81 8.50 -13.03 -11.20
CA LEU A 81 9.94 -13.23 -11.20
C LEU A 81 10.60 -12.54 -10.00
N THR A 82 10.19 -11.32 -9.67
CA THR A 82 10.73 -10.58 -8.53
C THR A 82 10.39 -11.24 -7.20
N LEU A 83 9.13 -11.65 -7.01
CA LEU A 83 8.70 -12.41 -5.83
C LEU A 83 9.42 -13.76 -5.71
N LYS A 84 9.55 -14.49 -6.81
CA LYS A 84 10.30 -15.75 -6.82
C LYS A 84 11.74 -15.54 -6.37
N ARG A 85 12.45 -14.53 -6.91
CA ARG A 85 13.82 -14.21 -6.49
C ARG A 85 13.90 -13.88 -5.01
N LEU A 86 12.96 -13.11 -4.48
CA LEU A 86 12.88 -12.80 -3.05
C LEU A 86 12.71 -14.09 -2.23
N VAL A 87 11.76 -14.95 -2.59
CA VAL A 87 11.52 -16.22 -1.87
C VAL A 87 12.75 -17.13 -1.93
N ASP A 88 13.42 -17.22 -3.09
CA ASP A 88 14.67 -17.98 -3.24
C ASP A 88 15.75 -17.45 -2.29
N ARG A 89 15.91 -16.12 -2.15
CA ARG A 89 16.84 -15.50 -1.20
C ARG A 89 16.48 -15.81 0.25
N VAL A 90 15.19 -15.75 0.61
CA VAL A 90 14.71 -16.10 1.95
C VAL A 90 15.02 -17.56 2.27
N ASN A 91 14.69 -18.48 1.37
CA ASN A 91 14.95 -19.92 1.54
C ASN A 91 16.45 -20.25 1.61
N ALA A 92 17.28 -19.47 0.93
CA ALA A 92 18.73 -19.57 1.01
C ALA A 92 19.34 -18.97 2.30
N GLY A 93 18.52 -18.36 3.18
CA GLY A 93 18.98 -17.72 4.41
C GLY A 93 19.79 -16.44 4.17
N PHE A 94 19.50 -15.72 3.08
CA PHE A 94 20.19 -14.46 2.74
C PHE A 94 19.95 -13.37 3.80
N TYR A 95 18.70 -13.19 4.22
CA TYR A 95 18.29 -12.19 5.22
C TYR A 95 18.62 -12.67 6.64
N ARG A 96 19.86 -12.44 7.07
CA ARG A 96 20.34 -12.85 8.41
C ARG A 96 19.88 -11.93 9.52
N ARG A 97 19.59 -10.67 9.19
CA ARG A 97 19.16 -9.65 10.12
C ARG A 97 17.63 -9.69 10.26
N SER A 98 17.13 -9.68 11.49
CA SER A 98 15.70 -9.69 11.82
C SER A 98 15.47 -8.89 13.11
N GLU A 99 15.90 -7.63 13.10
CA GLU A 99 15.83 -6.78 14.29
C GLU A 99 14.56 -5.93 14.29
N ILE A 100 14.18 -5.42 13.12
CA ILE A 100 13.04 -4.53 12.95
C ILE A 100 11.76 -5.33 13.19
N LEU A 101 10.90 -4.81 14.06
CA LEU A 101 9.65 -5.41 14.44
C LEU A 101 8.66 -5.33 13.27
N TYR A 102 8.32 -6.49 12.71
CA TYR A 102 7.31 -6.61 11.66
C TYR A 102 6.07 -7.30 12.22
N ARG A 103 4.91 -6.65 12.03
CA ARG A 103 3.61 -7.14 12.50
C ARG A 103 2.60 -7.36 11.37
N GLY A 104 3.03 -7.27 10.11
CA GLY A 104 2.16 -7.28 8.94
C GLY A 104 1.94 -5.88 8.35
N GLN A 105 1.28 -5.81 7.21
CA GLN A 105 1.29 -4.64 6.32
C GLN A 105 0.41 -3.47 6.78
N GLU A 106 -0.80 -3.73 7.28
CA GLU A 106 -1.76 -2.69 7.66
C GLU A 106 -2.36 -3.04 9.02
N LEU A 107 -1.62 -2.73 10.09
CA LEU A 107 -2.06 -3.02 11.45
C LEU A 107 -3.22 -2.10 11.83
N LEU A 108 -4.38 -2.67 12.15
CA LEU A 108 -5.53 -1.90 12.62
C LEU A 108 -5.35 -1.50 14.10
N ASP A 109 -6.01 -0.42 14.52
CA ASP A 109 -5.99 0.03 15.91
C ASP A 109 -6.40 -1.10 16.87
N GLY A 110 -5.50 -1.44 17.78
CA GLY A 110 -5.70 -2.51 18.77
C GLY A 110 -5.30 -3.91 18.31
N GLU A 111 -4.84 -4.09 17.07
CA GLU A 111 -4.24 -5.35 16.62
C GLU A 111 -2.79 -5.48 17.09
N GLU A 112 -2.42 -6.67 17.56
CA GLU A 112 -1.01 -7.01 17.83
C GLU A 112 -0.28 -7.49 16.57
N VAL A 113 -1.02 -8.11 15.64
CA VAL A 113 -0.55 -8.63 14.35
C VAL A 113 -1.66 -8.38 13.33
N CYS A 114 -1.29 -7.97 12.12
CA CYS A 114 -2.22 -7.69 11.03
C CYS A 114 -3.01 -8.97 10.67
N SER A 115 -4.31 -8.95 10.95
CA SER A 115 -5.19 -10.10 10.72
C SER A 115 -5.24 -10.51 9.25
N TRP A 116 -5.18 -9.54 8.33
CA TRP A 116 -5.17 -9.76 6.88
C TRP A 116 -3.94 -10.55 6.43
N THR A 117 -2.75 -10.19 6.92
CA THR A 117 -1.51 -10.92 6.58
C THR A 117 -1.57 -12.36 7.08
N VAL A 118 -2.14 -12.59 8.26
CA VAL A 118 -2.31 -13.95 8.82
C VAL A 118 -3.32 -14.77 8.00
N GLU A 119 -4.43 -14.16 7.57
CA GLU A 119 -5.42 -14.82 6.72
C GLU A 119 -4.83 -15.18 5.35
N GLU A 120 -4.10 -14.26 4.71
CA GLU A 120 -3.45 -14.53 3.42
C GLU A 120 -2.38 -15.63 3.53
N ALA A 121 -1.65 -15.70 4.64
CA ALA A 121 -0.72 -16.80 4.90
C ALA A 121 -1.43 -18.17 4.93
N GLU A 122 -2.59 -18.27 5.57
CA GLU A 122 -3.39 -19.50 5.56
C GLU A 122 -3.92 -19.84 4.17
N ASP A 123 -4.43 -18.84 3.44
CA ASP A 123 -4.91 -19.02 2.07
C ASP A 123 -3.76 -19.49 1.14
N LEU A 124 -2.54 -18.97 1.29
CA LEU A 124 -1.35 -19.47 0.57
C LEU A 124 -1.02 -20.93 0.91
N ARG A 125 -1.11 -21.33 2.18
CA ARG A 125 -0.91 -22.74 2.60
C ARG A 125 -1.97 -23.64 1.99
N GLU A 126 -3.23 -23.21 1.97
CA GLU A 126 -4.33 -23.94 1.35
C GLU A 126 -4.15 -24.05 -0.17
N PHE A 127 -3.81 -22.95 -0.82
CA PHE A 127 -3.54 -22.90 -2.25
C PHE A 127 -2.43 -23.89 -2.65
N ALA A 128 -1.33 -23.92 -1.89
CA ALA A 128 -0.23 -24.86 -2.11
C ALA A 128 -0.64 -26.33 -1.92
N ARG A 129 -1.53 -26.64 -0.96
CA ARG A 129 -2.08 -27.99 -0.78
C ARG A 129 -2.97 -28.39 -1.96
N ALA A 130 -3.80 -27.48 -2.47
CA ALA A 130 -4.72 -27.75 -3.56
C ALA A 130 -4.03 -27.95 -4.92
N HIS A 131 -2.93 -27.24 -5.18
CA HIS A 131 -2.25 -27.25 -6.48
C HIS A 131 -0.99 -28.13 -6.52
N GLY A 132 -0.58 -28.67 -5.36
CA GLY A 132 0.64 -29.45 -5.21
C GLY A 132 1.87 -28.54 -5.22
N ALA A 133 2.49 -28.37 -4.05
CA ALA A 133 3.61 -27.44 -3.82
C ALA A 133 4.74 -27.48 -4.87
N SER A 134 5.04 -28.64 -5.45
CA SER A 134 6.09 -28.79 -6.47
C SER A 134 5.82 -28.08 -7.79
N ASN A 135 4.57 -27.68 -8.04
CA ASN A 135 4.15 -27.07 -9.30
C ASN A 135 4.06 -25.53 -9.20
N LEU A 136 4.29 -24.97 -8.02
CA LEU A 136 4.18 -23.53 -7.79
C LEU A 136 5.55 -22.86 -7.90
N PRO A 137 5.62 -21.61 -8.39
CA PRO A 137 6.86 -20.86 -8.44
C PRO A 137 7.42 -20.59 -7.03
N TRP A 138 6.56 -20.54 -6.01
CA TRP A 138 6.91 -20.56 -4.60
C TRP A 138 5.79 -21.14 -3.75
N THR A 139 6.14 -21.52 -2.52
CA THR A 139 5.19 -21.71 -1.41
C THR A 139 5.43 -20.62 -0.36
N LEU A 140 4.52 -20.49 0.60
CA LEU A 140 4.67 -19.54 1.71
C LEU A 140 6.06 -19.69 2.39
N PRO A 141 6.92 -18.65 2.35
CA PRO A 141 8.14 -18.65 3.15
C PRO A 141 7.79 -18.35 4.61
N GLU A 142 7.80 -19.38 5.47
CA GLU A 142 7.40 -19.26 6.89
C GLU A 142 8.20 -18.20 7.66
N ALA A 143 9.44 -17.91 7.23
CA ALA A 143 10.26 -16.85 7.82
C ALA A 143 9.68 -15.43 7.63
N LEU A 144 8.80 -15.21 6.64
CA LEU A 144 8.17 -13.91 6.40
C LEU A 144 6.82 -13.75 7.12
N VAL A 145 6.34 -14.77 7.83
CA VAL A 145 5.06 -14.72 8.53
C VAL A 145 5.22 -13.94 9.84
N PRO A 146 4.54 -12.80 10.04
CA PRO A 146 4.61 -12.04 11.28
C PRO A 146 3.95 -12.78 12.47
N PRO A 147 4.26 -12.39 13.72
CA PRO A 147 5.17 -11.32 14.11
C PRO A 147 6.61 -11.81 14.30
N PHE A 148 7.58 -10.95 14.01
CA PHE A 148 8.99 -11.19 14.33
C PHE A 148 9.75 -9.86 14.47
N GLY A 149 11.02 -9.94 14.86
CA GLY A 149 11.80 -8.77 15.25
C GLY A 149 11.41 -8.27 16.65
N HIS A 150 12.07 -7.21 17.10
CA HIS A 150 11.97 -6.81 18.52
C HIS A 150 12.09 -5.31 18.79
N ARG A 151 12.39 -4.49 17.78
CA ARG A 151 12.51 -3.04 17.93
C ARG A 151 11.95 -2.29 16.75
N ALA A 152 11.52 -1.05 16.95
CA ALA A 152 11.17 -0.17 15.83
C ALA A 152 12.41 0.14 14.97
N ALA A 153 12.18 0.47 13.70
CA ALA A 153 13.21 1.08 12.87
C ALA A 153 13.56 2.47 13.44
N HIS A 154 14.85 2.77 13.50
CA HIS A 154 15.36 4.04 13.96
C HIS A 154 15.89 4.85 12.78
N ILE A 155 15.25 5.99 12.52
CA ILE A 155 15.63 6.93 11.45
C ILE A 155 16.04 8.28 12.04
N LEU A 156 16.94 8.96 11.36
CA LEU A 156 17.33 10.34 11.66
C LEU A 156 16.32 11.33 11.07
N ASP A 157 16.33 12.58 11.53
CA ASP A 157 15.42 13.61 11.03
C ASP A 157 15.62 13.89 9.53
N GLU A 158 16.85 13.81 9.02
CA GLU A 158 17.12 13.93 7.58
C GLU A 158 16.67 12.71 6.75
N GLU A 159 16.38 11.59 7.40
CA GLU A 159 15.87 10.35 6.81
C GLU A 159 14.34 10.23 6.93
N ASP A 160 13.71 11.16 7.65
CA ASP A 160 12.26 11.25 7.79
C ASP A 160 11.65 12.00 6.59
N PRO A 161 10.82 11.34 5.76
CA PRO A 161 10.19 11.96 4.59
C PRO A 161 9.33 13.18 4.93
N LEU A 162 8.82 13.30 6.15
CA LEU A 162 8.03 14.44 6.58
C LEU A 162 8.89 15.66 6.90
N LYS A 163 10.16 15.44 7.26
CA LYS A 163 11.10 16.49 7.70
C LYS A 163 12.11 16.88 6.62
N SER A 164 12.50 15.94 5.77
CA SER A 164 13.53 16.14 4.75
C SER A 164 12.94 16.64 3.43
N GLU A 165 13.31 17.87 3.02
CA GLU A 165 12.87 18.44 1.73
C GLU A 165 13.47 17.68 0.53
N GLU A 166 14.70 17.21 0.65
CA GLU A 166 15.36 16.41 -0.39
C GLU A 166 14.60 15.09 -0.62
N LEU A 167 14.28 14.36 0.45
CA LEU A 167 13.50 13.14 0.35
C LEU A 167 12.13 13.38 -0.28
N ARG A 168 11.42 14.43 0.12
CA ARG A 168 10.12 14.76 -0.50
C ARG A 168 10.21 14.96 -2.01
N LYS A 169 11.30 15.54 -2.51
CA LYS A 169 11.54 15.69 -3.96
C LYS A 169 11.79 14.34 -4.63
N LEU A 170 12.58 13.47 -3.99
CA LEU A 170 12.85 12.12 -4.50
C LEU A 170 11.57 11.27 -4.54
N PHE A 171 10.78 11.27 -3.47
CA PHE A 171 9.48 10.59 -3.41
C PHE A 171 8.51 11.12 -4.48
N ALA A 172 8.43 12.45 -4.65
CA ALA A 172 7.57 13.05 -5.67
C ALA A 172 7.98 12.63 -7.10
N GLY A 173 9.27 12.50 -7.38
CA GLY A 173 9.77 11.94 -8.65
C GLY A 173 9.30 10.50 -8.85
N LEU A 174 9.40 9.67 -7.81
CA LEU A 174 8.92 8.28 -7.82
C LEU A 174 7.39 8.14 -7.66
N GLY A 175 6.61 9.16 -8.00
CA GLY A 175 5.15 9.12 -7.91
C GLY A 175 4.59 8.84 -6.50
N THR A 176 5.39 9.06 -5.46
CA THR A 176 5.04 8.81 -4.06
C THR A 176 4.66 10.11 -3.36
N GLY A 177 3.45 10.16 -2.79
CA GLY A 177 3.04 11.20 -1.83
C GLY A 177 3.18 12.65 -2.31
N SER A 178 2.12 13.19 -2.92
CA SER A 178 1.89 14.64 -2.92
C SER A 178 0.96 15.00 -1.75
N GLU A 179 1.48 14.98 -0.52
CA GLU A 179 0.82 15.82 0.50
C GLU A 179 1.10 17.29 0.14
N PRO A 180 0.07 18.14 0.08
CA PRO A 180 0.27 19.56 -0.16
C PRO A 180 1.11 20.12 0.98
N ILE A 181 2.16 20.88 0.62
CA ILE A 181 2.93 21.69 1.57
C ILE A 181 1.93 22.40 2.49
N PRO A 182 2.00 22.24 3.83
CA PRO A 182 1.12 22.94 4.75
C PRO A 182 1.11 24.42 4.41
N ALA A 183 -0.06 25.02 4.25
CA ALA A 183 -0.20 26.44 3.97
C ALA A 183 0.51 27.34 5.00
N SER A 184 0.88 26.79 6.17
CA SER A 184 1.71 27.45 7.18
C SER A 184 3.17 27.70 6.76
N LEU A 185 3.66 27.03 5.72
CA LEU A 185 4.99 27.24 5.12
C LEU A 185 4.96 28.13 3.88
N MET A 186 3.78 28.39 3.31
CA MET A 186 3.61 29.47 2.33
C MET A 186 3.30 30.75 3.10
N GLY A 187 4.28 31.65 3.20
CA GLY A 187 4.05 33.01 3.69
C GLY A 187 3.03 33.72 2.80
N ALA A 188 1.75 33.60 3.14
CA ALA A 188 0.66 34.31 2.51
C ALA A 188 0.18 35.40 3.46
N ASP A 189 0.31 36.66 3.02
CA ASP A 189 -0.31 37.81 3.66
C ASP A 189 -1.80 37.54 3.90
N PRO A 190 -2.38 38.01 5.02
CA PRO A 190 -3.78 37.76 5.32
C PRO A 190 -4.68 38.41 4.25
N PRO A 191 -5.74 37.73 3.80
CA PRO A 191 -6.63 38.29 2.79
C PRO A 191 -7.39 39.50 3.35
N PRO A 192 -7.74 40.48 2.49
CA PRO A 192 -8.39 41.70 2.93
C PRO A 192 -9.77 41.40 3.51
N ARG A 193 -10.09 42.09 4.61
CA ARG A 193 -11.41 42.07 5.24
C ARG A 193 -12.48 42.54 4.25
N SER A 194 -13.60 41.84 4.30
CA SER A 194 -14.93 42.17 3.75
C SER A 194 -15.23 41.71 2.32
N MET A 195 -16.22 40.80 2.22
CA MET A 195 -17.40 40.91 1.33
C MET A 195 -18.44 39.81 1.68
N PRO A 196 -19.71 40.00 1.32
CA PRO A 196 -20.86 39.62 2.15
C PRO A 196 -21.40 38.20 1.90
N GLN A 197 -22.03 37.64 2.94
CA GLN A 197 -22.80 36.39 2.86
C GLN A 197 -24.02 36.51 1.92
N PRO A 198 -24.28 35.51 1.06
CA PRO A 198 -25.61 35.27 0.55
C PRO A 198 -26.38 34.33 1.50
N ALA A 199 -27.54 34.80 1.94
CA ALA A 199 -28.57 33.98 2.53
C ALA A 199 -29.18 33.06 1.46
N GLN A 200 -29.37 31.78 1.79
CA GLN A 200 -30.55 31.04 1.34
C GLN A 200 -30.76 29.79 2.20
N GLN A 201 -31.84 29.84 2.98
CA GLN A 201 -32.49 28.67 3.55
C GLN A 201 -33.18 27.89 2.43
N LEU A 202 -33.03 26.57 2.44
CA LEU A 202 -34.02 25.65 1.88
C LEU A 202 -34.01 24.36 2.69
N ALA A 203 -35.00 24.26 3.58
CA ALA A 203 -35.35 23.04 4.29
C ALA A 203 -36.18 22.15 3.36
N VAL A 204 -35.69 20.94 3.07
CA VAL A 204 -36.51 19.88 2.47
C VAL A 204 -36.21 18.55 3.16
N GLY A 205 -37.22 18.04 3.87
CA GLY A 205 -37.64 16.65 3.76
C GLY A 205 -36.83 15.57 4.49
N LYS A 206 -37.23 15.28 5.74
CA LYS A 206 -37.16 13.93 6.32
C LYS A 206 -37.85 12.92 5.40
N ARG A 207 -37.15 11.88 4.95
CA ARG A 207 -37.57 10.45 4.92
C ARG A 207 -36.57 9.62 4.10
N ALA A 208 -35.77 8.81 4.78
CA ALA A 208 -35.44 7.47 4.30
C ALA A 208 -35.29 6.57 5.53
N ALA A 209 -36.25 5.65 5.63
CA ALA A 209 -36.42 4.72 6.72
C ALA A 209 -35.27 3.71 6.79
N ALA A 210 -35.12 3.16 8.00
CA ALA A 210 -34.39 1.94 8.27
C ALA A 210 -34.70 0.84 7.24
N SER A 211 -33.66 0.27 6.64
CA SER A 211 -33.70 -1.11 6.13
C SER A 211 -32.51 -1.88 6.69
N SER A 212 -32.87 -2.96 7.36
CA SER A 212 -32.01 -3.98 7.96
C SER A 212 -31.47 -4.92 6.89
N GLY A 213 -30.23 -5.36 7.07
CA GLY A 213 -29.68 -6.64 6.57
C GLY A 213 -29.80 -6.92 5.07
N SER A 214 -28.98 -6.30 4.23
CA SER A 214 -28.71 -6.79 2.88
C SER A 214 -27.21 -6.88 2.63
N ALA A 215 -26.74 -8.03 2.17
CA ALA A 215 -25.34 -8.30 1.81
C ALA A 215 -24.84 -7.42 0.64
N PHE A 216 -25.72 -6.65 0.01
CA PHE A 216 -25.42 -5.78 -1.13
C PHE A 216 -25.20 -4.30 -0.76
N ARG A 217 -25.33 -3.94 0.52
CA ARG A 217 -25.07 -2.57 1.00
C ARG A 217 -23.63 -2.09 0.72
N PRO A 218 -22.58 -2.94 0.82
CA PRO A 218 -21.21 -2.54 0.46
C PRO A 218 -21.07 -2.25 -1.03
N LEU A 219 -21.68 -3.08 -1.90
CA LEU A 219 -21.64 -2.89 -3.35
C LEU A 219 -22.37 -1.61 -3.78
N TYR A 220 -23.49 -1.29 -3.15
CA TYR A 220 -24.21 -0.04 -3.43
C TYR A 220 -23.39 1.19 -3.02
N LEU A 221 -22.73 1.14 -1.85
CA LEU A 221 -21.83 2.21 -1.41
C LEU A 221 -20.62 2.36 -2.35
N TYR A 222 -20.06 1.26 -2.84
CA TYR A 222 -19.00 1.25 -3.87
C TYR A 222 -19.46 1.93 -5.16
N LEU A 223 -20.60 1.53 -5.72
CA LEU A 223 -21.12 2.13 -6.94
C LEU A 223 -21.45 3.62 -6.77
N THR A 224 -21.96 4.03 -5.60
CA THR A 224 -22.24 5.44 -5.32
C THR A 224 -20.95 6.25 -5.18
N PHE A 225 -19.92 5.68 -4.54
CA PHE A 225 -18.60 6.31 -4.39
C PHE A 225 -17.90 6.48 -5.74
N VAL A 226 -17.91 5.44 -6.58
CA VAL A 226 -17.37 5.49 -7.94
C VAL A 226 -18.13 6.53 -8.76
N ALA A 227 -19.46 6.52 -8.77
CA ALA A 227 -20.25 7.50 -9.52
C ALA A 227 -20.02 8.94 -9.06
N ALA A 228 -19.89 9.18 -7.75
CA ALA A 228 -19.59 10.50 -7.20
C ALA A 228 -18.15 10.95 -7.52
N GLY A 229 -17.18 10.03 -7.46
CA GLY A 229 -15.79 10.30 -7.83
C GLY A 229 -15.64 10.67 -9.31
N TRP A 230 -16.30 9.92 -10.20
CA TRP A 230 -16.33 10.23 -11.64
C TRP A 230 -17.06 11.55 -11.94
N GLY A 231 -18.12 11.89 -11.20
CA GLY A 231 -18.82 13.18 -11.32
C GLY A 231 -17.95 14.37 -10.91
N LEU A 232 -17.09 14.21 -9.90
CA LEU A 232 -16.18 15.26 -9.45
C LEU A 232 -15.07 15.57 -10.48
N ILE A 233 -14.60 14.55 -11.21
CA ILE A 233 -13.55 14.67 -12.24
C ILE A 233 -14.03 15.46 -13.46
N TYR A 234 -15.31 15.34 -13.82
CA TYR A 234 -15.86 16.10 -14.95
C TYR A 234 -16.03 17.60 -14.65
N VAL A 235 -16.03 18.01 -13.38
CA VAL A 235 -16.24 19.40 -12.96
C VAL A 235 -14.92 20.15 -12.75
N PHE A 236 -13.83 19.44 -12.41
CA PHE A 236 -12.52 20.03 -12.17
C PHE A 236 -11.54 19.64 -13.28
N ASP A 237 -11.36 20.54 -14.23
CA ASP A 237 -10.46 20.36 -15.37
C ASP A 237 -8.98 20.46 -14.95
N ALA A 238 -8.34 19.29 -14.72
CA ALA A 238 -6.89 19.05 -14.80
C ALA A 238 -6.57 17.52 -14.75
N PRO A 239 -6.27 16.85 -15.87
CA PRO A 239 -6.26 15.39 -15.94
C PRO A 239 -4.85 14.78 -15.86
N ARG A 240 -4.12 14.97 -14.74
CA ARG A 240 -2.84 14.24 -14.53
C ARG A 240 -2.60 13.66 -13.14
N LEU A 241 -3.20 14.20 -12.09
CA LEU A 241 -2.95 13.74 -10.70
C LEU A 241 -4.19 13.16 -10.00
N ALA A 242 -5.40 13.63 -10.34
CA ALA A 242 -6.63 13.10 -9.75
C ALA A 242 -6.94 11.66 -10.20
N TYR A 243 -6.53 11.30 -11.42
CA TYR A 243 -6.80 9.99 -12.01
C TYR A 243 -6.04 8.84 -11.32
N PRO A 244 -4.71 8.91 -11.13
CA PRO A 244 -3.97 7.85 -10.42
C PRO A 244 -4.39 7.71 -8.95
N VAL A 245 -4.58 8.83 -8.23
CA VAL A 245 -5.03 8.80 -6.83
C VAL A 245 -6.42 8.16 -6.71
N MET A 246 -7.35 8.48 -7.62
CA MET A 246 -8.67 7.85 -7.62
C MET A 246 -8.60 6.37 -8.00
N ILE A 247 -7.75 5.95 -8.95
CA ILE A 247 -7.56 4.54 -9.27
C ILE A 247 -7.07 3.79 -8.02
N ILE A 248 -6.06 4.33 -7.32
CA ILE A 248 -5.53 3.74 -6.08
C ILE A 248 -6.63 3.66 -5.02
N CYS A 249 -7.40 4.73 -4.81
CA CYS A 249 -8.53 4.74 -3.87
C CYS A 249 -9.61 3.72 -4.24
N CYS A 250 -9.96 3.61 -5.53
CA CYS A 250 -10.94 2.65 -6.02
C CYS A 250 -10.44 1.20 -5.90
N LEU A 251 -9.15 0.95 -6.16
CA LEU A 251 -8.53 -0.36 -6.00
C LEU A 251 -8.44 -0.75 -4.52
N ARG A 252 -7.97 0.13 -3.64
CA ARG A 252 -7.94 -0.11 -2.18
C ARG A 252 -9.34 -0.35 -1.62
N PHE A 253 -10.31 0.49 -1.99
CA PHE A 253 -11.69 0.33 -1.55
C PHE A 253 -12.36 -0.91 -2.16
N GLY A 254 -12.04 -1.26 -3.40
CA GLY A 254 -12.44 -2.49 -4.06
C GLY A 254 -11.91 -3.74 -3.35
N ARG A 255 -10.61 -3.77 -3.02
CA ARG A 255 -9.98 -4.86 -2.25
C ARG A 255 -10.63 -5.00 -0.87
N MET A 256 -10.84 -3.90 -0.14
CA MET A 256 -11.47 -3.91 1.18
C MET A 256 -12.91 -4.45 1.12
N THR A 257 -13.72 -3.96 0.17
CA THR A 257 -15.12 -4.39 0.03
C THR A 257 -15.24 -5.84 -0.47
N PHE A 258 -14.36 -6.27 -1.36
CA PHE A 258 -14.31 -7.66 -1.84
C PHE A 258 -13.91 -8.62 -0.72
N GLY A 259 -12.90 -8.29 0.09
CA GLY A 259 -12.51 -9.06 1.27
C GLY A 259 -13.65 -9.21 2.28
N MET A 260 -14.36 -8.11 2.59
CA MET A 260 -15.53 -8.15 3.47
C MET A 260 -16.67 -9.02 2.93
N VAL A 261 -16.92 -8.98 1.62
CA VAL A 261 -17.94 -9.81 0.97
C VAL A 261 -17.53 -11.29 0.98
N ARG A 262 -16.27 -11.61 0.63
CA ARG A 262 -15.72 -12.98 0.67
C ARG A 262 -15.79 -13.58 2.07
N ALA A 263 -15.33 -12.84 3.09
CA ALA A 263 -15.40 -13.25 4.50
C ALA A 263 -16.86 -13.40 4.99
N GLY A 264 -17.77 -12.55 4.51
CA GLY A 264 -19.21 -12.67 4.80
C GLY A 264 -19.84 -13.91 4.16
N MET A 265 -19.46 -14.23 2.92
CA MET A 265 -19.92 -15.43 2.21
C MET A 265 -19.38 -16.72 2.83
N LYS A 266 -18.10 -16.76 3.22
CA LYS A 266 -17.46 -17.89 3.90
C LYS A 266 -18.17 -18.23 5.22
N ARG A 267 -18.40 -17.22 6.09
CA ARG A 267 -19.18 -17.39 7.33
C ARG A 267 -20.60 -17.91 7.10
N LYS A 268 -21.26 -17.47 6.02
CA LYS A 268 -22.62 -17.93 5.68
C LYS A 268 -22.63 -19.36 5.13
N ALA A 269 -21.57 -19.78 4.44
CA ALA A 269 -21.40 -21.15 3.97
C ALA A 269 -21.13 -22.11 5.15
N GLU A 270 -20.25 -21.73 6.06
CA GLU A 270 -19.94 -22.50 7.29
C GLU A 270 -21.19 -22.67 8.18
N TYR A 271 -21.98 -21.60 8.38
CA TYR A 271 -23.23 -21.66 9.13
C TYR A 271 -24.27 -22.61 8.50
N ARG A 272 -24.28 -22.75 7.16
CA ARG A 272 -25.15 -23.68 6.45
C ARG A 272 -24.66 -25.12 6.52
N ALA A 273 -23.35 -25.34 6.58
CA ALA A 273 -22.76 -26.67 6.70
C ALA A 273 -22.89 -27.24 8.12
N ALA A 274 -23.03 -26.38 9.14
CA ALA A 274 -23.20 -26.77 10.54
C ALA A 274 -24.66 -27.10 10.96
N ARG A 275 -25.60 -27.15 10.00
CA ARG A 275 -27.04 -27.37 10.24
C ARG A 275 -27.56 -28.54 9.42
#